data_AF-A0A0F8ZTM2-F1
#
_entry.id   AF-A0A0F8ZTM2-F1
#
_cell.length_a   1.000
_cell.length_b   1.000
_cell.length_c   1.000
_cell.angle_alpha   90.00
_cell.angle_beta   90.00
_cell.angle_gamma   90.00
#
_symmetry.space_group_name_H-M   'P 1'
#
loop_
_entity.id
_entity.type
_entity.pdbx_description
1 polymer ?
#
loop_
_entity_poly.entity_id
_entity_poly.type
_entity_poly.pdbx_seq_one_letter_code
_entity_poly.pdbx_strand_id
1 'polypeptide(L)'
;PRGNRQGVRLDHVGAPFATSGQLDLVSEAIVPGDIQMTGEGTPFVLLPECQTTGGYPRIGTVIPDDLPRVAQAAPGEKLRFRFVTLDEALAAHRPEPARLADYRGKLRALVRDPADIPDLLSYQLISGAITGREGD
;
A
#
# COMPACT_ATOMS: atom_id res chain seq x y z
N PRO A 1 6.50 2.80 -17.70
CA PRO A 1 6.06 2.64 -16.30
C PRO A 1 7.24 2.69 -15.32
N ARG A 2 7.34 3.73 -14.48
CA ARG A 2 8.31 3.81 -13.38
C ARG A 2 7.57 3.93 -12.05
N GLY A 3 6.77 2.92 -11.73
CA GLY A 3 6.30 2.68 -10.37
C GLY A 3 7.19 1.59 -9.76
N ASN A 4 7.75 1.83 -8.59
CA ASN A 4 8.49 0.84 -7.82
C ASN A 4 8.06 0.93 -6.36
N ARG A 5 8.72 0.19 -5.48
CA ARG A 5 8.37 0.14 -4.05
C ARG A 5 8.64 1.45 -3.30
N GLN A 6 9.31 2.43 -3.91
CA GLN A 6 9.51 3.78 -3.38
C GLN A 6 8.33 4.70 -3.69
N GLY A 7 7.68 4.53 -4.84
CA GLY A 7 6.54 5.37 -5.20
C GLY A 7 5.88 5.01 -6.52
N VAL A 8 4.63 5.46 -6.66
CA VAL A 8 3.81 5.34 -7.86
C VAL A 8 3.65 6.71 -8.49
N ARG A 9 4.18 6.87 -9.71
CA ARG A 9 3.96 8.06 -10.53
C ARG A 9 2.49 8.16 -10.93
N LEU A 10 1.91 9.35 -10.78
CA LEU A 10 0.57 9.65 -11.24
C LEU A 10 0.63 10.51 -12.50
N ASP A 11 0.15 9.97 -13.61
CA ASP A 11 -0.10 10.76 -14.81
C ASP A 11 -1.37 11.59 -14.62
N HIS A 12 -1.36 12.83 -15.10
CA HIS A 12 -2.47 13.77 -14.96
C HIS A 12 -2.72 14.49 -16.29
N VAL A 13 -3.95 14.97 -16.45
CA VAL A 13 -4.34 15.82 -17.58
C VAL A 13 -4.35 17.27 -17.11
N GLY A 14 -3.65 18.14 -17.82
CA GLY A 14 -3.55 19.55 -17.50
C GLY A 14 -2.11 20.04 -17.42
N ALA A 15 -1.93 21.27 -16.95
CA ALA A 15 -0.61 21.81 -16.68
C ALA A 15 0.05 21.04 -15.51
N PRO A 16 1.39 20.90 -15.50
CA PRO A 16 2.11 20.37 -14.37
C PRO A 16 1.76 21.15 -13.09
N PHE A 17 1.77 20.45 -11.97
CA PHE A 17 1.56 21.12 -10.70
C PHE A 17 2.75 22.01 -10.36
N ALA A 18 2.48 23.26 -9.99
CA ALA A 18 3.50 24.21 -9.61
C ALA A 18 3.09 24.92 -8.32
N THR A 19 4.06 25.19 -7.45
CA THR A 19 3.88 26.05 -6.27
C THR A 19 4.94 27.14 -6.26
N SER A 20 4.61 28.32 -5.76
CA SER A 20 5.58 29.40 -5.54
C SER A 20 6.62 28.94 -4.52
N GLY A 21 7.91 29.07 -4.84
CA GLY A 21 8.99 28.67 -3.93
C GLY A 21 9.21 27.16 -3.83
N GLN A 22 8.83 26.38 -4.86
CA GLN A 22 8.99 24.93 -4.87
C GLN A 22 10.43 24.43 -4.61
N LEU A 23 11.44 25.25 -4.92
CA LEU A 23 12.85 24.93 -4.69
C LEU A 23 13.38 25.42 -3.34
N ASP A 24 12.59 26.21 -2.61
CA ASP A 24 12.97 26.84 -1.34
C ASP A 24 12.38 26.11 -0.11
N LEU A 25 11.72 24.96 -0.35
CA LEU A 25 11.11 24.17 0.72
C LEU A 25 12.17 23.43 1.53
N VAL A 26 12.15 23.67 2.83
CA VAL A 26 12.99 22.95 3.80
C VAL A 26 12.61 21.48 3.81
N SER A 27 13.60 20.60 3.93
CA SER A 27 13.36 19.17 4.04
C SER A 27 12.52 18.82 5.26
N GLU A 28 11.42 18.10 5.04
CA GLU A 28 10.50 17.63 6.07
C GLU A 28 10.48 16.12 6.16
N ALA A 29 9.92 15.60 7.25
CA ALA A 29 9.65 14.17 7.41
C ALA A 29 8.63 13.69 6.38
N ILE A 30 8.91 12.53 5.81
CA ILE A 30 8.10 11.86 4.81
C ILE A 30 7.53 10.57 5.39
N VAL A 31 6.27 10.29 5.07
CA VAL A 31 5.59 9.05 5.44
C VAL A 31 5.01 8.36 4.20
N PRO A 32 4.91 7.01 4.20
CA PRO A 32 4.20 6.29 3.15
C PRO A 32 2.77 6.83 2.99
N GLY A 33 2.36 7.03 1.75
CA GLY A 33 1.09 7.65 1.38
C GLY A 33 1.20 9.12 1.01
N ASP A 34 2.29 9.81 1.37
CA ASP A 34 2.50 11.20 0.96
C ASP A 34 2.45 11.36 -0.56
N ILE A 35 1.78 12.40 -1.02
CA ILE A 35 1.67 12.76 -2.43
C ILE A 35 2.58 13.95 -2.69
N GLN A 36 3.77 13.68 -3.21
CA GLN A 36 4.80 14.69 -3.49
C GLN A 36 4.88 15.02 -4.97
N MET A 37 5.21 16.27 -5.28
CA MET A 37 5.40 16.73 -6.65
C MET A 37 6.88 17.00 -6.90
N THR A 38 7.45 16.38 -7.93
CA THR A 38 8.80 16.68 -8.36
C THR A 38 8.91 18.12 -8.88
N GLY A 39 10.12 18.64 -9.07
CA GLY A 39 10.34 19.97 -9.65
C GLY A 39 9.72 20.17 -11.05
N GLU A 40 9.44 19.09 -11.78
CA GLU A 40 8.72 19.11 -13.07
C GLU A 40 7.18 19.09 -12.91
N GLY A 41 6.68 19.13 -11.68
CA GLY A 41 5.25 19.10 -11.38
C GLY A 41 4.58 17.74 -11.54
N THR A 42 5.37 16.65 -11.54
CA THR A 42 4.83 15.28 -11.63
C THR A 42 4.54 14.74 -10.22
N PRO A 43 3.29 14.35 -9.92
CA PRO A 43 2.94 13.80 -8.62
C PRO A 43 3.33 12.31 -8.47
N PHE A 44 3.77 11.95 -7.27
CA PHE A 44 4.07 10.59 -6.83
C PHE A 44 3.37 10.31 -5.52
N VAL A 45 2.68 9.17 -5.43
CA VAL A 45 2.29 8.60 -4.13
C VAL A 45 3.46 7.78 -3.61
N LEU A 46 3.98 8.16 -2.45
CA LEU A 46 5.12 7.49 -1.83
C LEU A 46 4.69 6.18 -1.18
N LEU A 47 5.51 5.15 -1.37
CA LEU A 47 5.27 3.78 -0.92
C LEU A 47 6.27 3.40 0.19
N PRO A 48 6.15 2.21 0.82
CA PRO A 48 6.92 1.87 2.02
C PRO A 48 8.45 1.96 1.93
N GLU A 49 9.05 1.99 0.73
CA GLU A 49 10.50 2.15 0.54
C GLU A 49 10.90 3.58 0.13
N CYS A 50 10.02 4.57 0.32
CA CYS A 50 10.35 5.96 0.08
C CYS A 50 11.45 6.46 1.03
N GLN A 51 12.10 7.55 0.64
CA GLN A 51 13.01 8.30 1.50
C GLN A 51 12.30 8.80 2.77
N THR A 52 13.06 8.98 3.85
CA THR A 52 12.54 9.43 5.16
C THR A 52 12.39 10.95 5.26
N THR A 53 13.11 11.70 4.43
CA THR A 53 13.05 13.17 4.37
C THR A 53 13.10 13.67 2.92
N GLY A 54 12.54 14.85 2.68
CA GLY A 54 12.63 15.50 1.38
C GLY A 54 12.03 16.90 1.37
N GLY A 55 12.45 17.72 0.41
CA GLY A 55 12.02 19.11 0.22
C GLY A 55 11.04 19.29 -0.94
N TYR A 56 10.37 18.23 -1.38
CA TYR A 56 9.35 18.35 -2.42
C TYR A 56 8.00 18.77 -1.82
N PRO A 57 7.24 19.66 -2.48
CA PRO A 57 5.93 20.04 -2.02
C PRO A 57 5.01 18.82 -1.96
N ARG A 58 4.22 18.76 -0.88
CA ARG A 58 3.26 17.71 -0.58
C ARG A 58 1.85 18.28 -0.68
N ILE A 59 1.00 17.66 -1.49
CA ILE A 59 -0.39 18.11 -1.71
C ILE A 59 -1.41 17.36 -0.86
N GLY A 60 -0.98 16.29 -0.19
CA GLY A 60 -1.81 15.49 0.70
C GLY A 60 -1.14 14.15 1.02
N THR A 61 -1.87 13.30 1.73
CA THR A 61 -1.41 11.96 2.14
C THR A 61 -2.57 10.98 1.99
N VAL A 62 -2.33 9.87 1.30
CA VAL A 62 -3.26 8.73 1.24
C VAL A 62 -3.26 8.04 2.60
N ILE A 63 -4.44 7.80 3.17
CA ILE A 63 -4.53 7.10 4.46
C ILE A 63 -3.97 5.67 4.37
N PRO A 64 -3.40 5.13 5.46
CA PRO A 64 -2.79 3.81 5.45
C PRO A 64 -3.70 2.69 4.94
N ASP A 65 -5.00 2.76 5.25
CA ASP A 65 -5.99 1.75 4.86
C ASP A 65 -6.30 1.74 3.35
N ASP A 66 -6.09 2.86 2.64
CA ASP A 66 -6.28 2.96 1.19
C ASP A 66 -4.97 2.78 0.40
N LEU A 67 -3.81 2.92 1.04
CA LEU A 67 -2.50 2.79 0.38
C LEU A 67 -2.30 1.47 -0.40
N PRO A 68 -2.79 0.30 0.08
CA PRO A 68 -2.73 -0.94 -0.70
C PRO A 68 -3.44 -0.85 -2.06
N ARG A 69 -4.47 -0.02 -2.20
CA ARG A 69 -5.18 0.16 -3.47
C ARG A 69 -4.30 0.85 -4.51
N VAL A 70 -3.48 1.82 -4.06
CA VAL A 70 -2.49 2.48 -4.92
C VAL A 70 -1.38 1.50 -5.28
N ALA A 71 -0.89 0.72 -4.32
CA ALA A 71 0.19 -0.24 -4.54
C ALA A 71 -0.19 -1.40 -5.49
N GLN A 72 -1.48 -1.75 -5.55
CA GLN A 72 -2.02 -2.82 -6.40
C GLN A 72 -2.56 -2.32 -7.75
N ALA A 73 -2.59 -1.00 -7.98
CA ALA A 73 -3.10 -0.44 -9.22
C ALA A 73 -2.21 -0.82 -10.41
N ALA A 74 -2.82 -1.30 -11.49
CA ALA A 74 -2.09 -1.65 -12.70
C ALA A 74 -1.61 -0.38 -13.46
N PRO A 75 -0.52 -0.46 -14.24
CA PRO A 75 -0.14 0.65 -15.12
C PRO A 75 -1.30 1.08 -16.03
N GLY A 76 -1.62 2.38 -16.01
CA GLY A 76 -2.73 2.95 -16.78
C GLY A 76 -4.10 2.88 -16.10
N GLU A 77 -4.20 2.27 -14.91
CA GLU A 77 -5.42 2.28 -14.12
C GLU A 77 -5.74 3.69 -13.60
N LYS A 78 -7.02 4.06 -13.62
CA LYS A 78 -7.47 5.39 -13.20
C LYS A 78 -7.75 5.42 -11.71
N LEU A 79 -6.95 6.18 -10.98
CA LEU A 79 -7.19 6.50 -9.58
C LEU A 79 -7.97 7.80 -9.43
N ARG A 80 -8.92 7.82 -8.49
CA ARG A 80 -9.65 9.04 -8.10
C ARG A 80 -9.48 9.26 -6.61
N PHE A 81 -8.91 10.40 -6.25
CA PHE A 81 -8.78 10.81 -4.86
C PHE A 81 -10.06 11.50 -4.39
N ARG A 82 -10.43 11.24 -3.14
CA ARG A 82 -11.49 11.94 -2.41
C ARG A 82 -10.85 12.53 -1.16
N PHE A 83 -11.02 13.83 -0.94
CA PHE A 83 -10.63 14.43 0.33
C PHE A 83 -11.55 13.91 1.43
N VAL A 84 -10.94 13.60 2.57
CA VAL A 84 -11.60 13.11 3.77
C VAL A 84 -11.26 14.02 4.93
N THR A 85 -12.17 14.13 5.88
CA THR A 85 -11.87 14.77 7.17
C THR A 85 -11.00 13.84 8.02
N LEU A 86 -10.39 14.40 9.08
CA LEU A 86 -9.68 13.58 10.06
C LEU A 86 -10.61 12.54 10.69
N ASP A 87 -11.84 12.92 11.04
CA ASP A 87 -12.81 12.02 11.64
C ASP A 87 -13.20 10.87 10.70
N GLU A 88 -13.39 11.15 9.40
CA GLU A 88 -13.62 10.13 8.39
C GLU A 88 -12.42 9.17 8.25
N ALA A 89 -11.20 9.71 8.26
CA ALA A 89 -9.97 8.92 8.20
C ALA A 89 -9.81 8.00 9.42
N LEU A 90 -10.06 8.54 10.63
CA LEU A 90 -10.01 7.79 11.87
C LEU A 90 -11.09 6.71 11.93
N ALA A 91 -12.30 7.00 11.46
CA ALA A 91 -13.39 6.03 11.40
C ALA A 91 -13.14 4.91 10.38
N ALA A 92 -12.43 5.22 9.28
CA ALA A 92 -12.03 4.23 8.29
C ALA A 92 -10.87 3.34 8.76
N HIS A 93 -10.06 3.82 9.70
CA HIS A 93 -8.85 3.13 10.13
C HIS A 93 -9.17 1.79 10.80
N ARG A 94 -8.62 0.70 10.25
CA ARG A 94 -8.71 -0.63 10.88
C ARG A 94 -7.36 -0.99 11.50
N PRO A 95 -7.25 -0.96 12.84
CA PRO A 95 -6.01 -1.32 13.49
C PRO A 95 -5.70 -2.80 13.22
N GLU A 96 -4.41 -3.13 13.15
CA GLU A 96 -3.93 -4.47 12.81
C GLU A 96 -4.57 -5.59 13.66
N PRO A 97 -4.73 -5.46 15.00
CA PRO A 97 -5.39 -6.48 15.80
C PRO A 97 -6.83 -6.80 15.33
N ALA A 98 -7.60 -5.78 14.94
CA ALA A 98 -8.96 -5.96 14.46
C ALA A 98 -8.99 -6.67 13.09
N ARG A 99 -8.05 -6.34 12.19
CA ARG A 99 -7.90 -7.02 10.89
C ARG A 99 -7.53 -8.48 11.07
N LEU A 100 -6.56 -8.77 11.95
CA LEU A 100 -6.12 -10.13 12.23
C LEU A 100 -7.23 -10.97 12.87
N ALA A 101 -8.04 -10.38 13.76
CA ALA A 101 -9.19 -11.05 14.35
C ALA A 101 -10.26 -11.41 13.29
N ASP A 102 -10.59 -10.49 12.38
CA ASP A 102 -11.51 -10.73 11.26
C ASP A 102 -11.00 -11.86 10.34
N TYR A 103 -9.72 -11.84 9.99
CA TYR A 103 -9.12 -12.92 9.19
C TYR A 103 -9.16 -14.26 9.91
N ARG A 104 -8.80 -14.29 11.20
CA ARG A 104 -8.82 -15.52 12.00
C ARG A 104 -10.21 -16.16 12.02
N GLY A 105 -11.28 -15.37 12.10
CA GLY A 105 -12.65 -15.87 12.04
C GLY A 105 -13.06 -16.50 10.70
N LYS A 106 -12.31 -16.22 9.62
CA LYS A 106 -12.55 -16.75 8.25
C LYS A 106 -11.64 -17.92 7.90
N LEU A 107 -10.62 -18.19 8.73
CA LEU A 107 -9.72 -19.30 8.52
C LEU A 107 -10.43 -20.61 8.84
N ARG A 108 -10.25 -21.58 7.94
CA ARG A 108 -10.66 -22.97 8.13
C ARG A 108 -9.44 -23.84 7.90
N ALA A 109 -9.27 -24.87 8.73
CA ALA A 109 -8.20 -25.82 8.54
C ALA A 109 -8.33 -26.44 7.15
N LEU A 110 -7.30 -26.28 6.32
CA LEU A 110 -7.21 -26.94 5.03
C LEU A 110 -6.56 -28.31 5.24
N VAL A 111 -7.34 -29.24 5.79
CA VAL A 111 -6.92 -30.64 5.91
C VAL A 111 -7.21 -31.30 4.57
N ARG A 112 -6.17 -31.78 3.89
CA ARG A 112 -6.28 -32.58 2.67
C ARG A 112 -5.69 -33.94 2.97
N ASP A 113 -6.41 -35.00 2.63
CA ASP A 113 -5.83 -36.35 2.64
C ASP A 113 -4.92 -36.47 1.40
N PRO A 114 -3.61 -36.77 1.56
CA PRO A 114 -2.73 -37.02 0.43
C PRO A 114 -3.23 -38.11 -0.53
N ALA A 115 -4.00 -39.09 -0.04
CA ALA A 115 -4.58 -40.15 -0.87
C ALA A 115 -5.61 -39.63 -1.88
N ASP A 116 -6.26 -38.51 -1.58
CA ASP A 116 -7.28 -37.89 -2.45
C ASP A 116 -6.67 -36.85 -3.44
N ILE A 117 -5.34 -36.67 -3.43
CA ILE A 117 -4.66 -35.68 -4.28
C ILE A 117 -4.11 -36.38 -5.54
N PRO A 118 -4.76 -36.22 -6.72
CA PRO A 118 -4.43 -36.99 -7.93
C PRO A 118 -3.04 -36.68 -8.51
N ASP A 119 -2.47 -35.52 -8.20
CA ASP A 119 -1.19 -35.06 -8.69
C ASP A 119 -0.29 -34.55 -7.56
N LEU A 120 -0.26 -35.25 -6.42
CA LEU A 120 0.45 -34.84 -5.20
C LEU A 120 1.89 -34.34 -5.43
N LEU A 121 2.62 -34.95 -6.37
CA LEU A 121 4.01 -34.60 -6.69
C LEU A 121 4.17 -33.26 -7.46
N SER A 122 3.08 -32.68 -7.97
CA SER A 122 3.09 -31.36 -8.61
C SER A 122 3.08 -30.21 -7.59
N TYR A 123 2.77 -30.47 -6.32
CA TYR A 123 2.61 -29.47 -5.27
C TYR A 123 3.93 -29.10 -4.59
N GLN A 124 4.05 -27.83 -4.20
CA GLN A 124 5.10 -27.33 -3.31
C GLN A 124 4.74 -27.65 -1.84
N LEU A 125 5.11 -28.86 -1.39
CA LEU A 125 4.81 -29.39 -0.05
C LEU A 125 5.62 -28.75 1.09
N ILE A 126 6.55 -27.85 0.79
CA ILE A 126 7.39 -27.15 1.78
C ILE A 126 6.77 -25.84 2.32
N SER A 127 5.52 -25.52 1.96
CA SER A 127 4.84 -24.27 2.34
C SER A 127 3.89 -24.39 3.55
N GLY A 128 3.96 -25.51 4.29
CA GLY A 128 3.11 -25.74 5.46
C GLY A 128 3.56 -24.97 6.70
N ALA A 129 2.59 -24.54 7.52
CA ALA A 129 2.83 -24.09 8.89
C ALA A 129 2.15 -25.08 9.85
N ILE A 130 2.93 -25.65 10.77
CA ILE A 130 2.36 -26.46 11.87
C ILE A 130 2.05 -25.54 13.04
N THR A 131 1.01 -25.87 13.81
CA THR A 131 0.62 -25.12 15.01
C THR A 131 1.64 -25.21 16.15
N GLY A 132 2.62 -26.10 16.03
CA GLY A 132 3.65 -26.36 17.05
C GLY A 132 3.12 -27.05 18.30
N ARG A 133 1.85 -27.49 18.30
CA ARG A 133 1.27 -28.31 19.38
C ARG A 133 1.39 -29.77 18.99
N GLU A 134 2.40 -30.45 19.53
CA GLU A 134 2.50 -31.91 19.48
C GLU A 134 1.53 -32.52 20.49
N GLY A 135 0.62 -33.38 20.01
CA GLY A 135 -0.15 -34.33 20.83
C GLY A 135 -1.43 -33.80 21.47
N ASP A 136 -2.56 -34.34 21.01
CA ASP A 136 -3.64 -34.89 21.85
C ASP A 136 -3.94 -36.31 21.35
#